data_AF-A0A3R6RKX8-F1
#
_entry.id   AF-A0A3R6RKX8-F1
#
_cell.length_a   1.000
_cell.length_b   1.000
_cell.length_c   1.000
_cell.angle_alpha   90.00
_cell.angle_beta   90.00
_cell.angle_gamma   90.00
#
_symmetry.space_group_name_H-M   'P 1'
#
loop_
_entity.id
_entity.type
_entity.pdbx_description
1 polymer ?
#
loop_
_entity_poly.entity_id
_entity_poly.type
_entity_poly.pdbx_seq_one_letter_code
_entity_poly.pdbx_strand_id
1 'polypeptide(L)'
;MEASIIEKTEKARFNVMLLQIISFGFWMAGGILIQFPFSKPVIIICSVMSAISGLLFCYATFKNLFLSREIKNNKELFYALSNEMYKSFDYKARTSGLFSTLISVILIYLLDDYIHLPVKMYCLILLFIAVITVGVHRLILYK
;
A
#
# COMPACT_ATOMS: atom_id res chain seq x y z
N MET A 1 28.99 -4.55 15.30
CA MET A 1 28.36 -5.58 14.44
C MET A 1 26.84 -5.48 14.51
N GLU A 2 26.25 -5.31 15.70
CA GLU A 2 24.80 -5.09 15.93
C GLU A 2 24.20 -3.89 15.18
N ALA A 3 24.84 -2.71 15.22
CA ALA A 3 24.36 -1.52 14.50
C ALA A 3 24.21 -1.77 12.98
N SER A 4 25.07 -2.61 12.40
CA SER A 4 25.00 -2.95 10.96
C SER A 4 23.85 -3.91 10.65
N ILE A 5 23.41 -4.73 11.60
CA ILE A 5 22.26 -5.63 11.42
C ILE A 5 20.96 -4.84 11.50
N ILE A 6 20.88 -3.89 12.43
CA ILE A 6 19.72 -2.99 12.58
C ILE A 6 19.53 -2.16 11.30
N GLU A 7 20.58 -1.49 10.82
CA GLU A 7 20.55 -0.66 9.61
C GLU A 7 20.15 -1.48 8.37
N LYS A 8 20.72 -2.70 8.22
CA LYS A 8 20.37 -3.60 7.12
C LYS A 8 18.90 -4.02 7.16
N THR A 9 18.37 -4.28 8.36
CA THR A 9 16.98 -4.69 8.58
C THR A 9 16.01 -3.54 8.29
N GLU A 10 16.38 -2.33 8.69
CA GLU A 10 15.61 -1.11 8.42
C GLU A 10 15.52 -0.81 6.93
N LYS A 11 16.66 -0.88 6.22
CA LYS A 11 16.70 -0.72 4.75
C LYS A 11 15.90 -1.81 4.04
N ALA A 12 15.96 -3.05 4.52
CA ALA A 12 15.16 -4.14 3.99
C ALA A 12 13.65 -3.88 4.18
N ARG A 13 13.23 -3.41 5.37
CA ARG A 13 11.85 -3.05 5.67
C ARG A 13 11.35 -1.92 4.75
N PHE A 14 12.14 -0.86 4.59
CA PHE A 14 11.82 0.26 3.71
C PHE A 14 11.65 -0.19 2.25
N ASN A 15 12.60 -0.97 1.73
CA ASN A 15 12.55 -1.46 0.35
C ASN A 15 11.33 -2.36 0.11
N VAL A 16 10.96 -3.19 1.08
CA VAL A 16 9.77 -4.04 0.99
C VAL A 16 8.49 -3.21 1.03
N MET A 17 8.40 -2.20 1.89
CA MET A 17 7.26 -1.27 1.92
C MET A 17 7.13 -0.51 0.59
N LEU A 18 8.24 -0.02 0.05
CA LEU A 18 8.27 0.66 -1.25
C LEU A 18 7.79 -0.25 -2.37
N LEU A 19 8.27 -1.50 -2.41
CA LEU A 19 7.79 -2.50 -3.37
C LEU A 19 6.30 -2.77 -3.21
N GLN A 20 5.80 -2.94 -1.98
CA GLN A 20 4.36 -3.12 -1.74
C GLN A 20 3.54 -1.97 -2.32
N ILE A 21 3.94 -0.72 -2.07
CA ILE A 21 3.17 0.46 -2.51
C ILE A 21 3.17 0.60 -4.03
N ILE A 22 4.32 0.43 -4.67
CA ILE A 22 4.43 0.51 -6.13
C ILE A 22 3.64 -0.61 -6.79
N SER A 23 3.83 -1.86 -6.34
CA SER A 23 3.12 -3.02 -6.89
C SER A 23 1.62 -2.91 -6.68
N PHE A 24 1.17 -2.46 -5.51
CA PHE A 24 -0.23 -2.21 -5.24
C PHE A 24 -0.79 -1.11 -6.17
N GLY A 25 -0.04 -0.02 -6.35
CA GLY A 25 -0.42 1.09 -7.21
C GLY A 25 -0.70 0.63 -8.65
N PHE A 26 0.23 -0.11 -9.25
CA PHE A 26 0.06 -0.64 -10.60
C PHE A 26 -1.04 -1.71 -10.69
N TRP A 27 -1.17 -2.57 -9.68
CA TRP A 27 -2.23 -3.59 -9.63
C TRP A 27 -3.62 -2.93 -9.67
N MET A 28 -3.85 -1.97 -8.78
CA MET A 28 -5.14 -1.27 -8.67
C MET A 28 -5.42 -0.33 -9.83
N ALA A 29 -4.42 0.42 -10.31
CA ALA A 29 -4.58 1.28 -11.48
C ALA A 29 -4.98 0.48 -12.72
N GLY A 30 -4.33 -0.67 -12.96
CA GLY A 30 -4.73 -1.56 -14.05
C GLY A 30 -6.14 -2.14 -13.85
N GLY A 31 -6.51 -2.50 -12.61
CA GLY A 31 -7.85 -2.97 -12.27
C GLY A 31 -8.96 -1.95 -12.54
N ILE A 32 -8.68 -0.66 -12.28
CA ILE A 32 -9.58 0.47 -12.58
C ILE A 32 -9.66 0.72 -14.09
N LEU A 33 -8.51 0.76 -14.78
CA LEU A 33 -8.45 1.02 -16.22
C LEU A 33 -9.22 -0.01 -17.06
N ILE A 34 -9.24 -1.28 -16.65
CA ILE A 34 -9.98 -2.35 -17.33
C ILE A 34 -11.51 -2.14 -17.30
N GLN A 35 -12.03 -1.30 -16.39
CA GLN A 35 -13.47 -1.00 -16.32
C GLN A 35 -13.91 0.04 -17.36
N PHE A 36 -12.98 0.72 -18.03
CA PHE A 36 -13.26 1.70 -19.07
C PHE A 36 -13.36 1.05 -20.46
N PRO A 37 -14.09 1.66 -21.42
CA PRO A 37 -14.34 1.09 -22.74
C PRO A 37 -13.13 1.24 -23.69
N PHE A 38 -11.98 0.68 -23.31
CA PHE A 38 -10.78 0.62 -24.15
C PHE A 38 -10.84 -0.51 -25.17
N SER A 39 -9.91 -0.47 -26.14
CA SER A 39 -9.75 -1.54 -27.12
C SER A 39 -9.28 -2.84 -26.45
N LYS A 40 -9.70 -4.00 -27.00
CA LYS A 40 -9.29 -5.33 -26.51
C LYS A 40 -7.78 -5.50 -26.26
N PRO A 41 -6.86 -5.07 -27.16
CA PRO A 41 -5.43 -5.21 -26.89
C PRO A 41 -4.97 -4.39 -25.70
N VAL A 42 -5.51 -3.18 -25.49
CA VAL A 42 -5.19 -2.33 -24.33
C VAL A 42 -5.64 -3.01 -23.04
N ILE A 43 -6.86 -3.55 -23.01
CA ILE A 43 -7.38 -4.29 -21.85
C ILE A 43 -6.51 -5.50 -21.52
N ILE A 44 -6.05 -6.24 -22.52
CA ILE A 44 -5.17 -7.41 -22.33
C ILE A 44 -3.84 -6.96 -21.72
N ILE A 45 -3.20 -5.93 -22.27
CA ILE A 45 -1.92 -5.41 -21.75
C ILE A 45 -2.10 -4.92 -20.30
N CYS A 46 -3.13 -4.11 -20.03
CA CYS A 46 -3.42 -3.62 -18.68
C CYS A 46 -3.69 -4.76 -17.69
N SER A 47 -4.40 -5.81 -18.11
CA SER A 47 -4.72 -6.95 -17.24
C SER A 47 -3.49 -7.81 -16.92
N VAL A 48 -2.62 -8.06 -17.90
CA VAL A 48 -1.35 -8.78 -17.67
C VAL A 48 -0.43 -7.99 -16.75
N MET A 49 -0.25 -6.68 -17.00
CA MET A 49 0.57 -5.82 -16.13
C MET A 49 0.02 -5.74 -14.71
N SER A 50 -1.31 -5.61 -14.57
CA SER A 50 -2.01 -5.59 -13.28
C SER A 50 -1.80 -6.91 -12.54
N ALA A 51 -1.94 -8.06 -13.21
CA ALA A 51 -1.77 -9.38 -12.61
C ALA A 51 -0.33 -9.60 -12.11
N ILE A 52 0.69 -9.25 -12.90
CA ILE A 52 2.10 -9.32 -12.48
C ILE A 52 2.34 -8.44 -11.25
N SER A 53 1.77 -7.22 -11.25
CA SER A 53 1.88 -6.30 -10.12
C SER A 53 1.19 -6.84 -8.87
N GLY A 54 0.04 -7.51 -9.02
CA GLY A 54 -0.64 -8.20 -7.92
C GLY A 54 0.22 -9.33 -7.31
N LEU A 55 0.90 -10.11 -8.14
CA LEU A 55 1.83 -11.14 -7.66
C LEU A 55 3.02 -10.54 -6.89
N LEU A 56 3.60 -9.45 -7.40
CA LEU A 56 4.66 -8.72 -6.71
C LEU A 56 4.18 -8.14 -5.37
N PHE A 57 2.95 -7.63 -5.31
CA PHE A 57 2.34 -7.15 -4.07
C PHE A 57 2.18 -8.29 -3.05
N CYS A 58 1.70 -9.46 -3.47
CA CYS A 58 1.61 -10.64 -2.63
C CYS A 58 2.99 -11.06 -2.10
N TYR A 59 3.99 -11.17 -2.98
CA TYR A 59 5.37 -11.47 -2.58
C TYR A 59 5.90 -10.49 -1.55
N ALA A 60 5.77 -9.19 -1.80
CA ALA A 60 6.24 -8.15 -0.90
C ALA A 60 5.51 -8.20 0.46
N THR A 61 4.22 -8.54 0.45
CA THR A 61 3.42 -8.72 1.68
C THR A 61 3.89 -9.91 2.50
N PHE A 62 4.13 -11.07 1.87
CA PHE A 62 4.72 -12.21 2.58
C PHE A 62 6.11 -11.88 3.12
N LYS A 63 6.95 -11.23 2.32
CA LYS A 63 8.29 -10.82 2.74
C LYS A 63 8.24 -9.87 3.95
N ASN A 64 7.34 -8.90 3.94
CA ASN A 64 7.15 -7.97 5.06
C ASN A 64 6.70 -8.71 6.33
N LEU A 65 5.81 -9.71 6.17
CA LEU A 65 5.34 -10.53 7.28
C LEU A 65 6.45 -11.40 7.88
N PHE A 66 7.29 -12.02 7.05
CA PHE A 66 8.46 -12.76 7.53
C PHE A 66 9.46 -11.86 8.24
N LEU A 67 9.77 -10.69 7.68
CA LEU A 67 10.68 -9.72 8.30
C LEU A 67 10.12 -9.22 9.65
N SER A 68 8.82 -8.96 9.72
CA SER A 68 8.16 -8.56 10.97
C SER A 68 8.23 -9.66 12.03
N ARG A 69 8.14 -10.94 11.63
CA ARG A 69 8.33 -12.08 12.55
C ARG A 69 9.77 -12.19 13.03
N GLU A 70 10.75 -11.99 12.15
CA GLU A 70 12.17 -11.99 12.50
C GLU A 70 12.49 -10.90 13.52
N ILE A 71 12.02 -9.67 13.28
CA ILE A 71 12.17 -8.55 14.20
C ILE A 71 11.50 -8.86 15.54
N LYS A 72 10.30 -9.45 15.55
CA LYS A 72 9.57 -9.78 16.79
C LYS A 72 10.27 -10.88 17.60
N ASN A 73 10.89 -11.85 16.94
CA ASN A 73 11.55 -12.97 17.60
C ASN A 73 12.91 -12.59 18.19
N ASN A 74 13.58 -11.56 17.66
CA ASN A 74 14.84 -11.05 18.19
C ASN A 74 14.59 -9.87 19.13
N LYS A 75 14.87 -10.03 20.43
CA LYS A 75 14.63 -8.99 21.45
C LYS A 75 15.35 -7.67 21.14
N GLU A 76 16.60 -7.73 20.69
CA GLU A 76 17.40 -6.51 20.41
C GLU A 76 16.84 -5.75 19.20
N LEU A 77 16.52 -6.46 18.11
CA LEU A 77 15.87 -5.87 16.94
C LEU A 77 14.50 -5.32 17.30
N PHE A 78 13.72 -6.03 18.12
CA PHE A 78 12.42 -5.56 18.57
C PHE A 78 12.53 -4.26 19.35
N TYR A 79 13.43 -4.17 20.34
CA TYR A 79 13.58 -2.93 21.12
C TYR A 79 14.08 -1.76 20.25
N ALA A 80 15.00 -2.00 19.33
CA ALA A 80 15.52 -0.96 18.43
C ALA A 80 14.47 -0.48 17.40
N LEU A 81 13.69 -1.40 16.81
CA LEU A 81 12.79 -1.11 15.67
C LEU A 81 11.31 -0.97 16.06
N SER A 82 10.96 -1.17 17.34
CA SER A 82 9.59 -1.01 17.88
C SER A 82 9.46 0.11 18.93
N ASN A 83 10.38 1.07 18.90
CA ASN A 83 10.34 2.25 19.76
C ASN A 83 9.02 3.05 19.58
N GLU A 84 8.76 3.96 20.51
CA GLU A 84 7.56 4.80 20.48
C GLU A 84 7.46 5.66 19.21
N MET A 85 8.59 6.04 18.63
CA MET A 85 8.65 6.81 17.38
C MET A 85 8.02 6.04 16.21
N TYR A 86 8.43 4.79 15.97
CA TYR A 86 7.86 3.96 14.90
C TYR A 86 6.37 3.69 15.12
N LYS A 87 5.95 3.45 16.36
CA LYS A 87 4.52 3.28 16.69
C LYS A 87 3.72 4.55 16.41
N SER A 88 4.27 5.72 16.76
CA SER A 88 3.68 7.03 16.46
C SER A 88 3.56 7.25 14.95
N PHE A 89 4.58 6.91 14.17
CA PHE A 89 4.53 7.02 12.72
C PHE A 89 3.47 6.12 12.11
N ASP A 90 3.39 4.86 12.55
CA ASP A 90 2.36 3.92 12.13
C ASP A 90 0.95 4.36 12.49
N TYR A 91 0.77 5.03 13.63
CA TYR A 91 -0.50 5.61 14.02
C TYR A 91 -0.88 6.78 13.11
N LYS A 92 0.02 7.75 12.92
CA LYS A 92 -0.20 8.93 12.05
C LYS A 92 -0.50 8.55 10.60
N ALA A 93 0.21 7.55 10.07
CA ALA A 93 -0.06 7.08 8.71
C ALA A 93 -1.43 6.43 8.57
N ARG A 94 -1.85 5.64 9.55
CA ARG A 94 -3.19 5.00 9.56
C ARG A 94 -4.31 6.01 9.73
N THR A 95 -4.15 7.00 10.60
CA THR A 95 -5.15 8.06 10.75
C THR A 95 -5.28 8.90 9.48
N SER A 96 -4.16 9.25 8.84
CA SER A 96 -4.15 9.93 7.53
C SER A 96 -4.93 9.13 6.47
N GLY A 97 -4.66 7.83 6.37
CA GLY A 97 -5.40 6.93 5.48
C GLY A 97 -6.91 6.94 5.73
N LEU A 98 -7.32 6.82 7.00
CA LEU A 98 -8.73 6.83 7.39
C LEU A 98 -9.41 8.16 7.01
N PHE A 99 -8.78 9.30 7.30
CA PHE A 99 -9.33 10.61 6.92
C PHE A 99 -9.42 10.77 5.40
N SER A 100 -8.40 10.36 4.64
CA SER A 100 -8.47 10.40 3.17
C SER A 100 -9.57 9.51 2.61
N THR A 101 -9.77 8.31 3.16
CA THR A 101 -10.86 7.43 2.76
C THR A 101 -12.22 8.05 3.08
N LEU A 102 -12.41 8.64 4.28
CA LEU A 102 -13.65 9.32 4.64
C LEU A 102 -13.98 10.48 3.69
N ILE A 103 -13.00 11.35 3.41
CA ILE A 103 -13.16 12.45 2.44
C ILE A 103 -13.55 11.90 1.07
N SER A 104 -12.92 10.80 0.64
CA SER A 104 -13.21 10.17 -0.65
C SER A 104 -14.62 9.58 -0.71
N VAL A 105 -15.10 8.97 0.38
CA VAL A 105 -16.48 8.49 0.49
C VAL A 105 -17.47 9.65 0.38
N ILE A 106 -17.21 10.76 1.08
CA ILE A 106 -18.06 11.97 1.00
C ILE A 106 -18.09 12.50 -0.44
N LEU A 107 -16.94 12.60 -1.10
CA LEU A 107 -16.86 13.06 -2.49
C LEU A 107 -17.60 12.12 -3.45
N ILE A 108 -17.43 10.82 -3.30
CA ILE A 108 -18.16 9.81 -4.09
C ILE A 108 -19.67 9.97 -3.88
N TYR A 109 -20.12 10.08 -2.63
CA TYR A 109 -21.53 10.24 -2.31
C TYR A 109 -22.13 11.50 -2.94
N LEU A 110 -21.43 12.62 -2.91
CA LEU A 110 -21.88 13.89 -3.51
C LEU A 110 -21.87 13.85 -5.05
N LEU A 111 -21.02 13.01 -5.66
CA LEU A 111 -20.84 12.92 -7.11
C LEU A 111 -21.60 11.76 -7.75
N ASP A 112 -22.18 10.84 -6.96
CA ASP A 112 -22.82 9.61 -7.46
C ASP A 112 -24.00 9.91 -8.39
N ASP A 113 -24.77 10.97 -8.08
CA ASP A 113 -25.88 11.47 -8.89
C ASP A 113 -25.45 11.91 -10.31
N TYR A 114 -24.14 12.14 -10.53
CA TYR A 114 -23.61 12.64 -11.81
C TYR A 114 -22.80 11.60 -12.58
N ILE A 115 -22.03 10.74 -11.90
CA ILE A 115 -21.01 9.89 -12.55
C ILE A 115 -21.49 8.43 -12.70
N HIS A 116 -22.49 7.98 -11.93
CA HIS A 116 -23.11 6.65 -12.02
C HIS A 116 -22.10 5.49 -12.26
N LEU A 117 -21.06 5.40 -11.42
CA LEU A 117 -20.06 4.33 -11.56
C LEU A 117 -20.59 3.01 -10.96
N PRO A 118 -20.18 1.84 -11.48
CA PRO A 118 -20.52 0.58 -10.87
C PRO A 118 -19.89 0.45 -9.48
N VAL A 119 -20.59 -0.18 -8.54
CA VAL A 119 -20.15 -0.40 -7.13
C VAL A 119 -18.72 -0.94 -7.05
N LYS A 120 -18.34 -1.84 -7.96
CA LYS A 120 -17.00 -2.40 -8.05
C LYS A 120 -15.92 -1.31 -8.20
N MET A 121 -16.16 -0.27 -9.00
CA MET A 121 -15.21 0.83 -9.18
C MET A 121 -15.08 1.68 -7.92
N TYR A 122 -16.18 1.98 -7.23
CA TYR A 122 -16.12 2.68 -5.94
C TYR A 122 -15.26 1.92 -4.92
N CYS A 123 -15.47 0.61 -4.80
CA CYS A 123 -14.65 -0.24 -3.93
C CYS A 123 -13.16 -0.20 -4.31
N LEU A 124 -12.83 -0.28 -5.61
CA LEU A 124 -11.45 -0.23 -6.08
C LEU A 124 -10.79 1.12 -5.80
N ILE A 125 -11.50 2.23 -6.03
CA ILE A 125 -11.00 3.59 -5.79
C ILE A 125 -10.77 3.80 -4.29
N LEU A 126 -11.74 3.43 -3.43
CA LEU A 126 -11.61 3.59 -1.99
C LEU A 126 -10.46 2.75 -1.43
N LEU A 127 -10.33 1.50 -1.89
CA LEU A 127 -9.23 0.61 -1.52
C LEU A 127 -7.88 1.16 -1.99
N PHE A 128 -7.82 1.73 -3.20
CA PHE A 128 -6.63 2.39 -3.72
C PHE A 128 -6.21 3.56 -2.83
N ILE A 129 -7.12 4.48 -2.54
CA ILE A 129 -6.84 5.68 -1.73
C ILE A 129 -6.42 5.27 -0.32
N ALA A 130 -7.13 4.34 0.32
CA ALA A 130 -6.83 3.89 1.67
C ALA A 130 -5.39 3.37 1.79
N VAL A 131 -4.98 2.48 0.89
CA VAL A 131 -3.66 1.83 0.97
C VAL A 131 -2.53 2.76 0.51
N ILE A 132 -2.74 3.53 -0.56
CA ILE A 132 -1.73 4.47 -1.08
C ILE A 132 -1.46 5.58 -0.07
N THR A 133 -2.49 6.20 0.53
CA THR A 133 -2.28 7.26 1.51
C THR A 133 -1.50 6.75 2.73
N VAL A 134 -1.88 5.60 3.30
CA VAL A 134 -1.14 5.00 4.42
C VAL A 134 0.29 4.67 4.02
N GLY A 135 0.46 4.07 2.85
CA GLY A 135 1.76 3.66 2.33
C GLY A 135 2.71 4.84 2.11
N VAL A 136 2.27 5.85 1.38
CA VAL A 136 3.06 7.06 1.10
C VAL A 136 3.39 7.80 2.39
N HIS A 137 2.43 7.96 3.30
CA HIS A 137 2.68 8.62 4.57
C HIS A 137 3.69 7.85 5.44
N ARG A 138 3.64 6.50 5.44
CA ARG A 138 4.68 5.66 6.06
C ARG A 138 6.05 5.89 5.43
N LEU A 139 6.16 5.89 4.10
CA LEU A 139 7.44 6.11 3.42
C LEU A 139 8.04 7.48 3.75
N ILE A 140 7.21 8.52 3.86
CA ILE A 140 7.66 9.87 4.22
C ILE A 140 8.18 9.91 5.66
N LEU A 141 7.48 9.26 6.60
CA LEU A 141 7.87 9.29 8.02
C LEU A 141 9.07 8.38 8.33
N TYR A 142 9.32 7.35 7.52
CA TYR A 142 10.41 6.38 7.71
C TYR A 142 11.69 6.76 6.94
N LYS A 143 11.68 7.89 6.22
CA LYS A 143 12.84 8.44 5.51
C LYS A 143 13.65 9.35 6.43
#